data_AF-A0A559VK56-F1
#
_entry.id   AF-A0A559VK56-F1
#
_cell.length_a   1.000
_cell.length_b   1.000
_cell.length_c   1.000
_cell.angle_alpha   90.00
_cell.angle_beta   90.00
_cell.angle_gamma   90.00
#
_symmetry.space_group_name_H-M   'P 1'
#
loop_
_entity.id
_entity.type
_entity.pdbx_description
1 polymer ?
#
loop_
_entity_poly.entity_id
_entity_poly.type
_entity_poly.pdbx_seq_one_letter_code
_entity_poly.pdbx_strand_id
1 'polypeptide(L)'
;MHRSTEFTFGIPWIMSFFHQDWTLDASTEAEAVANQFVEELEPASVLLVRRDARLLLDNLSSDQIKVLWEGCADGGEYFFRRGRVAEGAEWMRDVIAVCDTWLSHRSAPTTLTDADAYEGRELADQILASVQEFRSILAPEVADALGACSRSCTPDLAFRLLLRALVERSASRSPGHVSLSEYQYARLNRLGSAFNYGEFVVSDVRYLVEGG
;
A
#
# COMPACT_ATOMS: atom_id res chain seq x y z
N MET A 1 2.45 21.62 3.96
CA MET A 1 3.35 21.19 2.86
C MET A 1 2.75 19.90 2.33
N HIS A 2 2.50 19.79 1.02
CA HIS A 2 1.80 18.64 0.43
C HIS A 2 2.79 17.56 -0.02
N ARG A 3 2.33 16.31 -0.10
CA ARG A 3 3.10 15.20 -0.71
C ARG A 3 3.44 15.51 -2.17
N SER A 4 4.44 14.82 -2.71
CA SER A 4 4.87 15.00 -4.10
C SER A 4 3.87 14.51 -5.15
N THR A 5 2.78 13.86 -4.75
CA THR A 5 1.78 13.27 -5.65
C THR A 5 0.37 13.43 -5.09
N GLU A 6 -0.60 13.49 -6.01
CA GLU A 6 -2.02 13.49 -5.69
C GLU A 6 -2.61 12.08 -5.56
N PHE A 7 -1.88 11.07 -6.03
CA PHE A 7 -2.33 9.68 -6.14
C PHE A 7 -1.71 8.79 -5.07
N THR A 8 -2.25 7.58 -4.92
CA THR A 8 -1.67 6.51 -4.11
C THR A 8 -0.20 6.27 -4.51
N PHE A 9 0.66 6.04 -3.52
CA PHE A 9 2.12 5.91 -3.71
C PHE A 9 2.73 4.82 -2.83
N GLY A 10 3.99 4.49 -3.13
CA GLY A 10 4.77 3.52 -2.36
C GLY A 10 4.31 2.07 -2.60
N ILE A 11 4.44 1.19 -1.60
CA ILE A 11 4.03 -0.22 -1.74
C ILE A 11 2.53 -0.39 -2.08
N PRO A 12 1.59 0.36 -1.49
CA PRO A 12 0.18 0.32 -1.88
C PRO A 12 -0.08 0.62 -3.36
N TRP A 13 0.73 1.50 -3.97
CA TRP A 13 0.68 1.75 -5.41
C TRP A 13 1.14 0.52 -6.21
N ILE A 14 2.26 -0.09 -5.81
CA ILE A 14 2.72 -1.36 -6.42
C ILE A 14 1.65 -2.46 -6.33
N MET A 15 1.00 -2.62 -5.17
CA MET A 15 -0.07 -3.60 -4.96
C MET A 15 -1.29 -3.36 -5.89
N SER A 16 -1.46 -2.15 -6.42
CA SER A 16 -2.56 -1.84 -7.37
C SER A 16 -2.33 -2.40 -8.78
N PHE A 17 -1.09 -2.71 -9.16
CA PHE A 17 -0.76 -3.27 -10.48
C PHE A 17 -0.80 -4.80 -10.53
N PHE A 18 -0.82 -5.46 -9.38
CA PHE A 18 -1.02 -6.90 -9.32
C PHE A 18 -2.51 -7.22 -9.40
N HIS A 19 -3.13 -6.94 -10.55
CA HIS A 19 -4.46 -7.42 -10.92
C HIS A 19 -4.36 -8.79 -11.62
N GLN A 20 -5.46 -9.52 -11.77
CA GLN A 20 -5.48 -10.90 -12.30
C GLN A 20 -4.72 -11.15 -13.62
N ASP A 21 -4.54 -10.10 -14.42
CA ASP A 21 -3.93 -10.15 -15.75
C ASP A 21 -2.49 -9.62 -15.81
N TRP A 22 -1.85 -9.27 -14.68
CA TRP A 22 -0.49 -8.71 -14.68
C TRP A 22 0.54 -9.62 -15.41
N THR A 23 0.31 -10.93 -15.42
CA THR A 23 1.15 -11.92 -16.09
C THR A 23 1.08 -11.85 -17.63
N LEU A 24 0.14 -11.10 -18.20
CA LEU A 24 0.09 -10.84 -19.64
C LEU A 24 1.20 -9.87 -20.07
N ASP A 25 1.61 -8.98 -19.16
CA ASP A 25 2.56 -7.90 -19.43
C ASP A 25 3.95 -8.13 -18.81
N ALA A 26 4.11 -9.16 -17.96
CA ALA A 26 5.38 -9.51 -17.33
C ALA A 26 5.55 -11.02 -17.10
N SER A 27 6.77 -11.51 -17.25
CA SER A 27 7.14 -12.92 -17.04
C SER A 27 7.51 -13.26 -15.59
N THR A 28 7.76 -12.23 -14.77
CA THR A 28 8.06 -12.33 -13.33
C THR A 28 7.43 -11.19 -12.54
N GLU A 29 7.23 -11.40 -11.25
CA GLU A 29 6.71 -10.42 -10.31
C GLU A 29 7.61 -9.18 -10.24
N ALA A 30 8.93 -9.37 -10.21
CA ALA A 30 9.91 -8.27 -10.21
C ALA A 30 9.89 -7.48 -11.53
N GLU A 31 9.72 -8.15 -12.68
CA GLU A 31 9.55 -7.49 -13.98
C GLU A 31 8.25 -6.68 -14.02
N ALA A 32 7.16 -7.18 -13.43
CA ALA A 32 5.90 -6.43 -13.34
C ALA A 32 6.07 -5.10 -12.60
N VAL A 33 6.88 -5.09 -11.53
CA VAL A 33 7.27 -3.87 -10.80
C VAL A 33 8.17 -2.98 -11.67
N ALA A 34 9.19 -3.56 -12.30
CA ALA A 34 10.13 -2.82 -13.15
C ALA A 34 9.42 -2.10 -14.32
N ASN A 35 8.39 -2.74 -14.91
CA ASN A 35 7.58 -2.15 -15.98
C ASN A 35 6.82 -0.89 -15.54
N GLN A 36 6.58 -0.69 -14.24
CA GLN A 36 5.97 0.54 -13.72
C GLN A 36 6.96 1.69 -13.60
N PHE A 37 8.26 1.40 -13.59
CA PHE A 37 9.30 2.41 -13.45
C PHE A 37 9.77 2.91 -14.82
N VAL A 38 8.87 3.58 -15.53
CA VAL A 38 9.16 4.21 -16.84
C VAL A 38 10.23 5.29 -16.75
N GLU A 39 10.82 5.68 -17.88
CA GLU A 39 11.95 6.63 -17.91
C GLU A 39 11.56 8.01 -17.36
N GLU A 40 10.33 8.44 -17.60
CA GLU A 40 9.76 9.72 -17.20
C GLU A 40 9.23 9.73 -15.75
N LEU A 41 9.24 8.59 -15.06
CA LEU A 41 8.77 8.52 -13.68
C LEU A 41 9.68 9.36 -12.77
N GLU A 42 9.06 10.18 -11.91
CA GLU A 42 9.79 10.97 -10.93
C GLU A 42 10.55 10.08 -9.93
N PRO A 43 11.86 10.30 -9.68
CA PRO A 43 12.63 9.46 -8.76
C PRO A 43 12.07 9.39 -7.34
N ALA A 44 11.34 10.43 -6.89
CA ALA A 44 10.65 10.44 -5.60
C ALA A 44 9.65 9.28 -5.46
N SER A 45 8.95 8.90 -6.53
CA SER A 45 7.99 7.78 -6.52
C SER A 45 8.69 6.46 -6.24
N VAL A 46 9.84 6.20 -6.87
CA VAL A 46 10.65 4.98 -6.65
C VAL A 46 11.28 4.99 -5.25
N LEU A 47 11.71 6.15 -4.76
CA LEU A 47 12.20 6.29 -3.39
C LEU A 47 11.13 5.98 -2.33
N LEU A 48 9.87 6.38 -2.57
CA LEU A 48 8.74 6.04 -1.70
C LEU A 48 8.46 4.53 -1.69
N VAL A 49 8.50 3.86 -2.84
CA VAL A 49 8.36 2.40 -2.92
C VAL A 49 9.49 1.71 -2.15
N ARG A 50 10.74 2.11 -2.40
CA ARG A 50 11.90 1.55 -1.70
C ARG A 50 11.82 1.74 -0.19
N ARG A 51 11.40 2.92 0.26
CA ARG A 51 11.23 3.24 1.68
C ARG A 51 10.19 2.34 2.33
N ASP A 52 9.01 2.22 1.73
CA ASP A 52 7.95 1.37 2.26
C ASP A 52 8.39 -0.11 2.31
N ALA A 53 9.00 -0.61 1.23
CA ALA A 53 9.51 -1.98 1.17
C ALA A 53 10.55 -2.24 2.28
N ARG A 54 11.44 -1.28 2.54
CA ARG A 54 12.42 -1.35 3.61
C ARG A 54 11.76 -1.34 5.00
N LEU A 55 10.78 -0.46 5.22
CA LEU A 55 10.04 -0.40 6.48
C LEU A 55 9.34 -1.73 6.78
N LEU A 56 8.68 -2.33 5.79
CA LEU A 56 8.05 -3.63 5.93
C LEU A 56 9.08 -4.73 6.22
N LEU A 57 10.17 -4.79 5.44
CA LEU A 57 11.22 -5.80 5.59
C LEU A 57 11.91 -5.75 6.96
N ASP A 58 12.19 -4.53 7.45
CA ASP A 58 12.97 -4.35 8.68
C ASP A 58 12.13 -4.52 9.95
N ASN A 59 10.80 -4.34 9.87
CA ASN A 59 9.94 -4.24 11.05
C ASN A 59 8.81 -5.27 11.14
N LEU A 60 8.53 -6.04 10.08
CA LEU A 60 7.52 -7.10 10.07
C LEU A 60 8.13 -8.46 9.77
N SER A 61 7.47 -9.51 10.23
CA SER A 61 7.79 -10.89 9.84
C SER A 61 7.39 -11.16 8.38
N SER A 62 8.03 -12.16 7.76
CA SER A 62 7.67 -12.64 6.41
C SER A 62 6.18 -12.94 6.31
N ASP A 63 5.60 -13.62 7.30
CA ASP A 63 4.18 -13.98 7.33
C ASP A 63 3.27 -12.76 7.39
N GLN A 64 3.61 -11.75 8.20
CA GLN A 64 2.85 -10.49 8.25
C GLN A 64 2.87 -9.75 6.91
N ILE A 65 4.02 -9.74 6.23
CA ILE A 65 4.14 -9.14 4.89
C ILE A 65 3.26 -9.90 3.88
N LYS A 66 3.26 -11.24 3.93
CA LYS A 66 2.38 -12.07 3.07
C LYS A 66 0.91 -11.74 3.31
N VAL A 67 0.49 -11.70 4.57
CA VAL A 67 -0.89 -11.35 4.94
C VAL A 67 -1.28 -9.97 4.44
N LEU A 68 -0.41 -8.96 4.58
CA LEU A 68 -0.68 -7.62 4.06
C LEU A 68 -0.81 -7.62 2.54
N TRP A 69 0.04 -8.36 1.83
CA TRP A 69 -0.01 -8.44 0.38
C TRP A 69 -1.25 -9.17 -0.12
N GLU A 70 -1.58 -10.32 0.46
CA GLU A 70 -2.79 -11.09 0.14
C GLU A 70 -4.07 -10.30 0.42
N GLY A 71 -4.07 -9.44 1.44
CA GLY A 71 -5.21 -8.59 1.80
C GLY A 71 -5.35 -7.30 0.98
N CYS A 72 -4.31 -6.90 0.23
CA CYS A 72 -4.23 -5.59 -0.42
C CYS A 72 -3.96 -5.65 -1.93
N ALA A 73 -3.65 -6.81 -2.50
CA ALA A 73 -3.52 -7.00 -3.95
C ALA A 73 -4.66 -7.88 -4.49
N ASP A 74 -5.15 -7.58 -5.71
CA ASP A 74 -6.18 -8.38 -6.36
C ASP A 74 -5.62 -9.77 -6.71
N GLY A 75 -6.34 -10.81 -6.29
CA GLY A 75 -5.86 -12.18 -6.39
C GLY A 75 -4.57 -12.43 -5.59
N GLY A 76 -4.25 -11.58 -4.61
CA GLY A 76 -3.06 -11.68 -3.78
C GLY A 76 -2.89 -13.06 -3.12
N GLU A 77 -3.99 -13.75 -2.81
CA GLU A 77 -4.00 -15.12 -2.28
C GLU A 77 -3.34 -16.16 -3.21
N TYR A 78 -3.21 -15.83 -4.50
CA TYR A 78 -2.50 -16.66 -5.48
C TYR A 78 -1.05 -16.25 -5.66
N PHE A 79 -0.66 -15.04 -5.25
CA PHE A 79 0.68 -14.50 -5.46
C PHE A 79 1.75 -15.42 -4.88
N PHE A 80 1.69 -15.74 -3.59
CA PHE A 80 2.69 -16.63 -2.96
C PHE A 80 2.41 -18.13 -3.17
N ARG A 81 1.20 -18.49 -3.64
CA ARG A 81 0.82 -19.90 -3.86
C ARG A 81 1.17 -20.40 -5.26
N ARG A 82 1.14 -19.52 -6.25
CA ARG A 82 1.37 -19.82 -7.67
C ARG A 82 2.56 -19.06 -8.25
N GLY A 83 3.00 -18.00 -7.59
CA GLY A 83 4.14 -17.22 -7.98
C GLY A 83 5.47 -17.90 -7.69
N ARG A 84 6.54 -17.29 -8.16
CA ARG A 84 7.91 -17.76 -7.95
C ARG A 84 8.48 -17.32 -6.60
N VAL A 85 7.80 -16.40 -5.93
CA VAL A 85 8.18 -15.88 -4.61
C VAL A 85 7.42 -16.62 -3.53
N ALA A 86 8.14 -17.22 -2.57
CA ALA A 86 7.54 -18.01 -1.50
C ALA A 86 7.33 -17.21 -0.20
N GLU A 87 8.18 -16.20 0.03
CA GLU A 87 8.31 -15.48 1.28
C GLU A 87 8.06 -13.98 1.11
N GLY A 88 7.32 -13.37 2.03
CA GLY A 88 7.07 -11.92 2.01
C GLY A 88 8.34 -11.10 2.20
N ALA A 89 9.27 -11.59 3.02
CA ALA A 89 10.57 -10.94 3.20
C ALA A 89 11.47 -11.04 1.95
N GLU A 90 11.39 -12.15 1.21
CA GLU A 90 12.05 -12.28 -0.10
C GLU A 90 11.45 -11.27 -1.08
N TRP A 91 10.12 -11.19 -1.13
CA TRP A 91 9.43 -10.26 -2.01
C TRP A 91 9.84 -8.80 -1.79
N MET A 92 9.92 -8.33 -0.54
CA MET A 92 10.35 -6.96 -0.27
C MET A 92 11.81 -6.72 -0.68
N ARG A 93 12.70 -7.72 -0.61
CA ARG A 93 14.07 -7.60 -1.12
C ARG A 93 14.10 -7.46 -2.63
N ASP A 94 13.27 -8.20 -3.35
CA ASP A 94 13.16 -8.10 -4.81
C ASP A 94 12.66 -6.72 -5.23
N VAL A 95 11.60 -6.21 -4.58
CA VAL A 95 11.11 -4.84 -4.83
C VAL A 95 12.20 -3.79 -4.57
N ILE A 96 12.94 -3.92 -3.46
CA ILE A 96 14.08 -3.04 -3.15
C ILE A 96 15.15 -3.11 -4.25
N ALA A 97 15.50 -4.32 -4.70
CA ALA A 97 16.52 -4.52 -5.74
C ALA A 97 16.11 -3.89 -7.08
N VAL A 98 14.83 -3.98 -7.46
CA VAL A 98 14.28 -3.30 -8.64
C VAL A 98 14.39 -1.79 -8.47
N CYS A 99 14.01 -1.24 -7.32
CA CYS A 99 14.13 0.18 -7.03
C CYS A 99 15.58 0.66 -7.10
N ASP A 100 16.51 -0.06 -6.46
CA ASP A 100 17.93 0.30 -6.42
C ASP A 100 18.57 0.23 -7.81
N THR A 101 18.20 -0.79 -8.61
CA THR A 101 18.64 -0.90 -10.00
C THR A 101 18.14 0.28 -10.81
N TRP A 102 16.87 0.65 -10.71
CA TRP A 102 16.34 1.79 -11.46
C TRP A 102 16.98 3.12 -11.03
N LEU A 103 17.15 3.33 -9.71
CA LEU A 103 17.72 4.55 -9.15
C LEU A 103 19.22 4.70 -9.49
N SER A 104 19.98 3.60 -9.62
CA SER A 104 21.42 3.67 -9.95
C SER A 104 21.69 4.22 -11.36
N HIS A 105 20.70 4.17 -12.25
CA HIS A 105 20.81 4.72 -13.61
C HIS A 105 20.52 6.24 -13.67
N ARG A 106 20.24 6.89 -12.53
CA ARG A 106 19.92 8.32 -12.47
C ARG A 106 21.14 9.15 -12.06
N SER A 107 21.38 10.22 -12.82
CA SER A 107 22.58 11.06 -12.67
C SER A 107 22.56 12.03 -11.49
N ALA A 108 21.40 12.26 -10.86
CA ALA A 108 21.24 13.22 -9.78
C ALA A 108 20.76 12.54 -8.49
N PRO A 109 21.39 12.82 -7.33
CA PRO A 109 20.89 12.33 -6.05
C PRO A 109 19.57 13.03 -5.71
N THR A 110 18.47 12.28 -5.76
CA THR A 110 17.15 12.74 -5.30
C THR A 110 16.95 12.32 -3.83
N THR A 111 16.36 13.21 -3.04
CA THR A 111 15.94 12.93 -1.66
C THR A 111 14.44 13.18 -1.53
N LEU A 112 13.81 12.48 -0.58
CA LEU A 112 12.41 12.72 -0.25
C LEU A 112 12.26 14.07 0.44
N THR A 113 11.16 14.76 0.17
CA THR A 113 10.82 15.99 0.90
C THR A 113 10.41 15.68 2.34
N ASP A 114 10.42 16.66 3.23
CA ASP A 114 9.91 16.48 4.61
C ASP A 114 8.46 16.01 4.63
N ALA A 115 7.64 16.51 3.69
CA ALA A 115 6.27 16.05 3.53
C ALA A 115 6.22 14.58 3.15
N ASP A 116 7.04 14.12 2.21
CA ASP A 116 7.09 12.71 1.80
C ASP A 116 7.69 11.80 2.88
N ALA A 117 8.62 12.32 3.68
CA ALA A 117 9.22 11.62 4.80
C ALA A 117 8.31 11.53 6.05
N TYR A 118 7.28 12.37 6.15
CA TYR A 118 6.36 12.40 7.30
C TYR A 118 5.69 11.03 7.54
N GLU A 119 5.70 10.60 8.81
CA GLU A 119 5.26 9.27 9.26
C GLU A 119 3.93 9.28 10.02
N GLY A 120 3.51 10.45 10.53
CA GLY A 120 2.32 10.64 11.36
C GLY A 120 2.29 9.78 12.61
N ARG A 121 3.39 9.71 13.37
CA ARG A 121 3.49 8.93 14.62
C ARG A 121 2.44 9.34 15.66
N GLU A 122 2.09 10.62 15.70
CA GLU A 122 1.04 11.19 16.54
C GLU A 122 -0.38 10.73 16.16
N LEU A 123 -0.56 10.15 14.97
CA LEU A 123 -1.83 9.62 14.48
C LEU A 123 -1.99 8.11 14.73
N ALA A 124 -1.01 7.45 15.36
CA ALA A 124 -1.00 6.00 15.55
C ALA A 124 -2.29 5.46 16.21
N ASP A 125 -2.77 6.09 17.28
CA ASP A 125 -4.01 5.69 17.96
C ASP A 125 -5.25 5.82 17.07
N GLN A 126 -5.28 6.86 16.24
CA GLN A 126 -6.39 7.08 15.29
C GLN A 126 -6.38 6.00 14.20
N ILE A 127 -5.19 5.63 13.70
CA ILE A 127 -5.05 4.54 12.74
C ILE A 127 -5.44 3.20 13.36
N LEU A 128 -5.02 2.91 14.58
CA LEU A 128 -5.43 1.68 15.28
C LEU A 128 -6.94 1.64 15.50
N ALA A 129 -7.56 2.76 15.86
CA ALA A 129 -9.01 2.86 15.97
C ALA A 129 -9.73 2.61 14.63
N SER A 130 -9.20 3.16 13.52
CA SER A 130 -9.74 2.90 12.18
C SER A 130 -9.56 1.44 11.75
N VAL A 131 -8.40 0.82 11.99
CA VAL A 131 -8.21 -0.62 11.71
C VAL A 131 -9.22 -1.46 12.49
N GLN A 132 -9.46 -1.13 13.76
CA GLN A 132 -10.44 -1.84 14.58
C GLN A 132 -11.88 -1.64 14.10
N GLU A 133 -12.22 -0.43 13.65
CA GLU A 133 -13.53 -0.10 13.06
C GLU A 133 -13.84 -0.97 11.83
N PHE A 134 -12.84 -1.28 11.01
CA PHE A 134 -13.01 -2.11 9.81
C PHE A 134 -12.72 -3.61 10.02
N ARG A 135 -12.43 -4.05 11.25
CA ARG A 135 -12.06 -5.44 11.53
C ARG A 135 -13.13 -6.47 11.14
N SER A 136 -14.40 -6.09 11.12
CA SER A 136 -15.49 -6.97 10.66
C SER A 136 -15.55 -7.15 9.14
N ILE A 137 -14.92 -6.23 8.39
CA ILE A 137 -14.86 -6.22 6.92
C ILE A 137 -13.57 -6.90 6.43
N LEU A 138 -12.49 -6.66 7.17
CA LEU A 138 -11.17 -7.23 6.92
C LEU A 138 -11.06 -8.65 7.49
N ALA A 139 -10.19 -9.47 6.91
CA ALA A 139 -9.77 -10.69 7.59
C ALA A 139 -9.05 -10.34 8.90
N PRO A 140 -9.26 -11.08 10.01
CA PRO A 140 -8.63 -10.81 11.30
C PRO A 140 -7.11 -10.65 11.22
N GLU A 141 -6.46 -11.49 10.42
CA GLU A 141 -5.02 -11.51 10.21
C GLU A 141 -4.55 -10.22 9.51
N VAL A 142 -5.31 -9.73 8.53
CA VAL A 142 -5.02 -8.46 7.83
C VAL A 142 -5.13 -7.29 8.81
N ALA A 143 -6.19 -7.26 9.63
CA ALA A 143 -6.34 -6.22 10.65
C ALA A 143 -5.18 -6.25 11.68
N ASP A 144 -4.74 -7.44 12.10
CA ASP A 144 -3.62 -7.60 13.03
C ASP A 144 -2.28 -7.16 12.40
N ALA A 145 -2.06 -7.49 11.13
CA ALA A 145 -0.88 -7.09 10.38
C ALA A 145 -0.85 -5.58 10.11
N LEU A 146 -2.00 -4.95 9.81
CA LEU A 146 -2.12 -3.50 9.71
C LEU A 146 -1.84 -2.81 11.06
N GLY A 147 -2.33 -3.39 12.16
CA GLY A 147 -2.03 -2.91 13.50
C GLY A 147 -0.53 -3.01 13.83
N ALA A 148 0.12 -4.11 13.43
CA ALA A 148 1.56 -4.27 13.57
C ALA A 148 2.33 -3.25 12.70
N CYS A 149 1.90 -3.03 11.46
CA CYS A 149 2.46 -2.02 10.57
C CYS A 149 2.36 -0.61 11.17
N SER A 150 1.22 -0.25 11.77
CA SER A 150 1.05 1.07 12.40
C SER A 150 2.03 1.29 13.56
N ARG A 151 2.25 0.24 14.37
CA ARG A 151 3.14 0.30 15.55
C ARG A 151 4.62 0.24 15.19
N SER A 152 4.99 -0.65 14.28
CA SER A 152 6.40 -1.01 14.02
C SER A 152 6.95 -0.39 12.73
N CYS A 153 6.12 -0.15 11.71
CA CYS A 153 6.51 0.55 10.49
C CYS A 153 6.19 2.03 10.64
N THR A 154 5.06 2.51 10.09
CA THR A 154 4.55 3.88 10.27
C THR A 154 3.01 3.88 10.22
N PRO A 155 2.34 4.80 10.95
CA PRO A 155 0.91 5.02 10.79
C PRO A 155 0.52 5.44 9.36
N ASP A 156 1.35 6.22 8.68
CA ASP A 156 1.20 6.61 7.27
C ASP A 156 1.04 5.38 6.34
N LEU A 157 1.99 4.45 6.40
CA LEU A 157 1.97 3.25 5.56
C LEU A 157 0.80 2.34 5.93
N ALA A 158 0.54 2.14 7.22
CA ALA A 158 -0.60 1.36 7.68
C ALA A 158 -1.93 1.94 7.20
N PHE A 159 -2.06 3.27 7.15
CA PHE A 159 -3.26 3.91 6.65
C PHE A 159 -3.45 3.72 5.14
N ARG A 160 -2.39 3.88 4.34
CA ARG A 160 -2.47 3.62 2.88
C ARG A 160 -2.78 2.15 2.59
N LEU A 161 -2.21 1.22 3.35
CA LEU A 161 -2.54 -0.21 3.25
C LEU A 161 -3.98 -0.51 3.67
N LEU A 162 -4.51 0.17 4.71
CA LEU A 162 -5.92 0.04 5.09
C LEU A 162 -6.85 0.47 3.94
N LEU A 163 -6.59 1.62 3.31
CA LEU A 163 -7.38 2.08 2.16
C LEU A 163 -7.35 1.06 1.03
N ARG A 164 -6.16 0.53 0.72
CA ARG A 164 -5.99 -0.50 -0.31
C ARG A 164 -6.74 -1.79 0.03
N ALA A 165 -6.69 -2.25 1.27
CA ALA A 165 -7.43 -3.42 1.73
C ALA A 165 -8.95 -3.24 1.60
N LEU A 166 -9.48 -2.04 1.87
CA LEU A 166 -10.90 -1.75 1.68
C LEU A 166 -11.31 -1.83 0.20
N VAL A 167 -10.48 -1.30 -0.71
CA VAL A 167 -10.68 -1.44 -2.16
C VAL A 167 -10.68 -2.93 -2.57
N GLU A 168 -9.73 -3.72 -2.08
CA GLU A 168 -9.68 -5.15 -2.45
C GLU A 168 -10.84 -5.96 -1.90
N ARG A 169 -11.25 -5.71 -0.65
CA ARG A 169 -12.40 -6.40 -0.07
C ARG A 169 -13.68 -6.11 -0.86
N SER A 170 -13.83 -4.90 -1.41
CA SER A 170 -14.99 -4.54 -2.24
C SER A 170 -14.99 -5.24 -3.61
N ALA A 171 -13.82 -5.40 -4.21
CA ALA A 171 -13.64 -6.03 -5.52
C ALA A 171 -13.76 -7.57 -5.46
N SER A 172 -13.49 -8.17 -4.29
CA SER A 172 -13.55 -9.61 -4.11
C SER A 172 -14.95 -10.19 -4.38
N ARG A 173 -15.01 -11.37 -5.04
CA ARG A 173 -16.27 -12.08 -5.39
C ARG A 173 -17.05 -12.64 -4.18
N SER A 174 -16.72 -12.22 -2.96
CA SER A 174 -17.40 -12.66 -1.74
C SER A 174 -18.79 -12.04 -1.62
N PRO A 175 -19.79 -12.76 -1.07
CA PRO A 175 -21.12 -12.22 -0.86
C PRO A 175 -21.09 -11.17 0.25
N GLY A 176 -20.98 -9.90 -0.12
CA GLY A 176 -21.00 -8.76 0.78
C GLY A 176 -20.27 -7.58 0.15
N HIS A 177 -21.02 -6.70 -0.51
CA HIS A 177 -20.47 -5.43 -0.97
C HIS A 177 -19.94 -4.66 0.24
N VAL A 178 -18.67 -4.26 0.20
CA VAL A 178 -18.13 -3.36 1.23
C VAL A 178 -18.77 -2.00 1.01
N SER A 179 -19.46 -1.52 2.02
CA SER A 179 -20.09 -0.21 2.01
C SER A 179 -19.55 0.62 3.18
N LEU A 180 -19.27 1.87 2.90
CA LEU A 180 -18.87 2.87 3.87
C LEU A 180 -20.06 3.79 4.16
N SER A 181 -20.31 4.05 5.43
CA SER A 181 -21.13 5.20 5.81
C SER A 181 -20.41 6.51 5.49
N GLU A 182 -21.17 7.58 5.29
CA GLU A 182 -20.64 8.96 5.18
C GLU A 182 -19.74 9.33 6.36
N TYR A 183 -20.06 8.85 7.56
CA TYR A 183 -19.24 9.09 8.76
C TYR A 183 -17.86 8.42 8.66
N GLN A 184 -17.82 7.17 8.19
CA GLN A 184 -16.58 6.42 7.97
C GLN A 184 -15.72 7.10 6.91
N TYR A 185 -16.31 7.45 5.76
CA TYR A 185 -15.58 8.15 4.69
C TYR A 185 -15.07 9.52 5.13
N ALA A 186 -15.88 10.31 5.83
CA ALA A 186 -15.44 11.60 6.38
C ALA A 186 -14.28 11.46 7.37
N ARG A 187 -14.23 10.37 8.14
CA ARG A 187 -13.11 10.07 9.04
C ARG A 187 -11.84 9.73 8.25
N LEU A 188 -11.92 8.87 7.24
CA LEU A 188 -10.79 8.55 6.36
C LEU A 188 -10.25 9.82 5.68
N ASN A 189 -11.13 10.73 5.23
CA ASN A 189 -10.72 12.01 4.65
C ASN A 189 -9.98 12.93 5.62
N ARG A 190 -10.44 13.01 6.88
CA ARG A 190 -9.73 13.77 7.92
C ARG A 190 -8.34 13.21 8.18
N LEU A 191 -8.19 11.89 8.19
CA LEU A 191 -6.87 11.25 8.31
C LEU A 191 -6.00 11.56 7.09
N GLY A 192 -6.51 11.40 5.87
CA GLY A 192 -5.76 11.76 4.66
C GLY A 192 -5.30 13.22 4.64
N SER A 193 -6.16 14.14 5.09
CA SER A 193 -5.82 15.55 5.26
C SER A 193 -4.71 15.76 6.30
N ALA A 194 -4.77 15.05 7.43
CA ALA A 194 -3.73 15.11 8.47
C ALA A 194 -2.37 14.57 7.98
N PHE A 195 -2.37 13.58 7.08
CA PHE A 195 -1.15 13.09 6.41
C PHE A 195 -0.69 13.95 5.23
N ASN A 196 -1.39 15.05 4.92
CA ASN A 196 -1.17 15.93 3.77
C ASN A 196 -1.23 15.20 2.42
N TYR A 197 -2.03 14.13 2.32
CA TYR A 197 -2.25 13.43 1.06
C TYR A 197 -2.94 14.34 0.05
N GLY A 198 -2.64 14.12 -1.24
CA GLY A 198 -3.39 14.79 -2.29
C GLY A 198 -4.75 14.15 -2.54
N GLU A 199 -5.46 14.72 -3.51
CA GLU A 199 -6.91 14.55 -3.69
C GLU A 199 -7.34 13.08 -3.85
N PHE A 200 -6.54 12.27 -4.53
CA PHE A 200 -7.00 10.97 -5.01
C PHE A 200 -6.71 9.81 -4.05
N VAL A 201 -5.81 9.97 -3.07
CA VAL A 201 -5.42 8.87 -2.16
C VAL A 201 -6.59 8.31 -1.36
N VAL A 202 -7.46 9.17 -0.80
CA VAL A 202 -8.65 8.72 -0.06
C VAL A 202 -9.87 8.59 -0.99
N SER A 203 -9.91 9.38 -2.06
CA SER A 203 -11.02 9.33 -3.02
C SER A 203 -11.15 7.97 -3.70
N ASP A 204 -10.07 7.17 -3.76
CA ASP A 204 -10.08 5.78 -4.22
C ASP A 204 -11.09 4.89 -3.47
N VAL A 205 -11.47 5.20 -2.24
CA VAL A 205 -12.52 4.45 -1.51
C VAL A 205 -13.90 5.12 -1.54
N ARG A 206 -14.05 6.27 -2.21
CA ARG A 206 -15.30 7.04 -2.22
C ARG A 206 -16.46 6.29 -2.87
N TYR A 207 -16.19 5.48 -3.88
CA TYR A 207 -17.22 4.69 -4.56
C TYR A 207 -17.85 3.63 -3.66
N LEU A 208 -17.27 3.37 -2.48
CA LEU A 208 -17.83 2.49 -1.46
C LEU A 208 -18.89 3.16 -0.60
N VAL A 209 -19.10 4.48 -0.71
CA VAL A 209 -20.09 5.18 0.11
C VAL A 209 -21.50 4.82 -0.35
N GLU A 210 -22.32 4.32 0.58
CA GLU A 210 -23.69 3.86 0.32
C GLU A 210 -24.55 5.01 -0.27
N GLY A 211 -25.01 4.84 -1.52
CA GLY A 211 -25.92 5.79 -2.19
C GLY A 211 -25.30 6.75 -3.22
N GLY A 212 -24.13 6.41 -3.78
CA GLY A 212 -23.59 7.03 -4.99
C GLY A 212 -24.35 6.70 -6.28
#